data_AF-A9UQD4-F1
#
_entry.id   AF-A9UQD4-F1
#
_cell.length_a   1.000
_cell.length_b   1.000
_cell.length_c   1.000
_cell.angle_alpha   90.00
_cell.angle_beta   90.00
_cell.angle_gamma   90.00
#
_symmetry.space_group_name_H-M   'P 1'
#
loop_
_entity.id
_entity.type
_entity.pdbx_description
1 polymer ?
#
loop_
_entity_poly.entity_id
_entity_poly.type
_entity_poly.pdbx_seq_one_letter_code
_entity_poly.pdbx_strand_id
1 'polypeptide(L)'
;MSVEDHERAVMASPNSSFTWIQYIAFFLQLTELDKARAVAHRALKTIAPELEDEKMNVWVARLNLENSFGSQEALDKVFADSCQRMDALKMHMHLLGIYMRSEKHDQVEEVFQAMLKKFKSHKSVWLKYAEYLLNQKQFATARALLERALKSVPKHDHVDLISKFGILEFKLGDVERGRTIFENVVTTHPKRVDMWNIWIDQELRIDDEDAIRALFERVVTLRLSTKKMKHFFKRFLEFEKEQDNADGIERVKNLARAYVEEKAA
;
A
#
# COMPACT_ATOMS: atom_id res chain seq x y z
N MET A 1 24.62 26.58 -11.56
CA MET A 1 24.28 27.18 -10.27
C MET A 1 25.50 27.07 -9.38
N SER A 2 25.91 28.15 -8.72
CA SER A 2 27.09 28.22 -7.86
C SER A 2 26.73 27.95 -6.40
N VAL A 3 27.75 27.81 -5.53
CA VAL A 3 27.56 27.74 -4.08
C VAL A 3 26.80 28.97 -3.56
N GLU A 4 27.12 30.17 -4.06
CA GLU A 4 26.47 31.42 -3.66
C GLU A 4 24.98 31.45 -4.02
N ASP A 5 24.61 30.89 -5.18
CA ASP A 5 23.22 30.78 -5.61
C ASP A 5 22.43 29.87 -4.66
N HIS A 6 23.00 28.73 -4.27
CA HIS A 6 22.39 27.81 -3.31
C HIS A 6 22.29 28.42 -1.91
N GLU A 7 23.32 29.12 -1.43
CA GLU A 7 23.28 29.83 -0.14
C GLU A 7 22.18 30.88 -0.13
N ARG A 8 22.02 31.66 -1.21
CA ARG A 8 20.93 32.63 -1.35
C ARG A 8 19.55 31.94 -1.32
N ALA A 9 19.41 30.80 -2.00
CA ALA A 9 18.15 30.06 -2.05
C ALA A 9 17.73 29.53 -0.67
N VAL A 10 18.64 28.92 0.10
CA VAL A 10 18.32 28.41 1.44
C VAL A 10 18.15 29.51 2.48
N MET A 11 18.75 30.69 2.28
CA MET A 11 18.45 31.87 3.11
C MET A 11 17.07 32.45 2.81
N ALA A 12 16.64 32.45 1.54
CA ALA A 12 15.32 32.92 1.15
C ALA A 12 14.20 31.96 1.61
N SER A 13 14.46 30.65 1.57
CA SER A 13 13.49 29.60 1.90
C SER A 13 14.05 28.58 2.90
N PRO A 14 14.38 28.98 4.14
CA PRO A 14 15.10 28.14 5.11
C PRO A 14 14.34 26.91 5.58
N ASN A 15 13.01 26.92 5.42
CA ASN A 15 12.12 25.83 5.79
C ASN A 15 11.80 24.88 4.62
N SER A 16 12.31 25.13 3.41
CA SER A 16 12.05 24.29 2.25
C SER A 16 13.12 23.20 2.11
N SER A 17 12.77 21.96 2.43
CA SER A 17 13.62 20.79 2.20
C SER A 17 14.02 20.66 0.73
N PHE A 18 13.17 21.09 -0.21
CA PHE A 18 13.50 21.11 -1.64
C PHE A 18 14.77 21.92 -1.93
N THR A 19 14.87 23.16 -1.45
CA THR A 19 16.06 24.00 -1.67
C THR A 19 17.31 23.41 -1.01
N TRP A 20 17.14 22.82 0.18
CA TRP A 20 18.23 22.15 0.87
C TRP A 20 18.70 20.89 0.13
N ILE A 21 17.79 20.08 -0.38
CA ILE A 21 18.08 18.84 -1.11
C ILE A 21 18.77 19.14 -2.44
N GLN A 22 18.35 20.20 -3.15
CA GLN A 22 19.06 20.67 -4.34
C GLN A 22 20.52 21.05 -4.00
N TYR A 23 20.75 21.69 -2.85
CA TYR A 23 22.10 22.05 -2.43
C TYR A 23 22.94 20.83 -2.02
N ILE A 24 22.34 19.86 -1.33
CA ILE A 24 23.00 18.56 -1.06
C ILE A 24 23.37 17.88 -2.39
N ALA A 25 22.43 17.80 -3.34
CA ALA A 25 22.63 17.18 -4.64
C ALA A 25 23.74 17.86 -5.46
N PHE A 26 23.87 19.18 -5.38
CA PHE A 26 24.97 19.92 -6.00
C PHE A 26 26.34 19.42 -5.52
N PHE A 27 26.55 19.30 -4.21
CA PHE A 27 27.82 18.76 -3.69
C PHE A 27 28.02 17.28 -4.01
N LEU A 28 26.94 16.50 -4.13
CA LEU A 28 27.04 15.10 -4.58
C LEU A 28 27.49 14.98 -6.03
N GLN A 29 27.01 15.86 -6.93
CA GLN A 29 27.46 15.90 -8.32
C GLN A 29 28.95 16.26 -8.43
N LEU A 30 29.47 17.03 -7.48
CA LEU A 30 30.89 17.37 -7.37
C LEU A 30 31.70 16.33 -6.58
N THR A 31 31.08 15.23 -6.13
CA THR A 31 31.69 14.20 -5.28
C THR A 31 32.24 14.71 -3.93
N GLU A 32 31.80 15.90 -3.49
CA GLU A 32 32.20 16.51 -2.22
C GLU A 32 31.29 16.04 -1.08
N LEU A 33 31.40 14.75 -0.73
CA LEU A 33 30.49 14.06 0.21
C LEU A 33 30.42 14.74 1.59
N ASP A 34 31.53 15.21 2.11
CA ASP A 34 31.56 15.85 3.44
C ASP A 34 30.84 17.19 3.45
N LYS A 35 30.91 17.95 2.35
CA LYS A 35 30.12 19.18 2.21
C LYS A 35 28.63 18.86 2.06
N ALA A 36 28.27 17.84 1.29
CA ALA A 36 26.89 17.37 1.19
C ALA A 36 26.31 16.96 2.56
N ARG A 37 27.08 16.22 3.38
CA ARG A 37 26.73 15.86 4.76
C ARG A 37 26.58 17.09 5.65
N ALA A 38 27.50 18.05 5.54
CA ALA A 38 27.44 19.29 6.31
C ALA A 38 26.19 20.11 5.98
N VAL A 39 25.81 20.22 4.70
CA VAL A 39 24.57 20.88 4.26
C VAL A 39 23.35 20.16 4.82
N ALA A 40 23.29 18.82 4.73
CA ALA A 40 22.17 18.05 5.28
C ALA A 40 22.00 18.26 6.80
N HIS A 41 23.11 18.26 7.54
CA HIS A 41 23.09 18.53 8.97
C HIS A 41 22.66 19.98 9.29
N ARG A 42 23.09 20.96 8.47
CA ARG A 42 22.64 22.35 8.60
C ARG A 42 21.15 22.48 8.35
N ALA A 43 20.63 21.87 7.28
CA ALA A 43 19.20 21.85 6.98
C ALA A 43 18.36 21.31 8.15
N LEU A 44 18.76 20.20 8.78
CA LEU A 44 18.05 19.63 9.94
C LEU A 44 18.04 20.55 11.17
N LYS A 45 19.07 21.40 11.33
CA LYS A 45 19.13 22.41 12.39
C LYS A 45 18.33 23.66 12.06
N THR A 46 18.27 24.04 10.78
CA THR A 46 17.63 25.29 10.33
C THR A 46 16.13 25.14 10.15
N ILE A 47 15.66 24.03 9.59
CA ILE A 47 14.23 23.79 9.36
C ILE A 47 13.50 23.73 10.71
N ALA A 48 12.37 24.43 10.79
CA ALA A 48 11.55 24.51 11.98
C ALA A 48 11.12 23.10 12.48
N PRO A 49 11.17 22.80 13.79
CA PRO A 49 10.80 21.49 14.34
C PRO A 49 9.40 21.00 13.99
N GLU A 50 8.43 21.90 13.88
CA GLU A 50 7.02 21.62 13.55
C GLU A 50 6.81 21.18 12.09
N LEU A 51 7.78 21.42 11.21
CA LEU A 51 7.74 21.01 9.81
C LEU A 51 8.31 19.60 9.66
N GLU A 52 7.61 18.62 10.25
CA GLU A 52 8.08 17.23 10.29
C GLU A 52 8.31 16.64 8.90
N ASP A 53 7.46 16.93 7.93
CA ASP A 53 7.60 16.42 6.55
C ASP A 53 8.84 17.00 5.86
N GLU A 54 9.15 18.28 6.08
CA GLU A 54 10.36 18.91 5.55
C GLU A 54 11.63 18.28 6.16
N LYS A 55 11.61 18.02 7.47
CA LYS A 55 12.72 17.29 8.14
C LYS A 55 12.83 15.85 7.67
N MET A 56 11.71 15.17 7.48
CA MET A 56 11.66 13.81 6.94
C MET A 56 12.35 13.74 5.57
N ASN A 57 12.03 14.68 4.67
CA ASN A 57 12.65 14.75 3.35
C ASN A 57 14.18 14.87 3.43
N VAL A 58 14.70 15.69 4.34
CA VAL A 58 16.15 15.83 4.54
C VAL A 58 16.78 14.55 5.10
N TRP A 59 16.12 13.87 6.05
CA TRP A 59 16.60 12.57 6.54
C TRP A 59 16.63 11.52 5.43
N VAL A 60 15.60 11.44 4.61
CA VAL A 60 15.53 10.53 3.46
C VAL A 60 16.62 10.87 2.45
N ALA A 61 16.89 12.15 2.17
CA ALA A 61 18.00 12.55 1.30
C ALA A 61 19.35 12.12 1.87
N ARG A 62 19.56 12.26 3.19
CA ARG A 62 20.79 11.81 3.88
C ARG A 62 20.94 10.28 3.83
N LEU A 63 19.86 9.51 3.99
CA LEU A 63 19.89 8.06 3.82
C LEU A 63 20.24 7.65 2.38
N ASN A 64 19.67 8.30 1.38
CA ASN A 64 20.01 8.04 -0.03
C ASN A 64 21.48 8.35 -0.32
N LEU A 65 22.02 9.43 0.25
CA LEU A 65 23.44 9.78 0.17
C LEU A 65 24.31 8.66 0.70
N GLU A 66 24.10 8.21 1.94
CA GLU A 66 24.95 7.17 2.53
C GLU A 66 24.75 5.81 1.85
N ASN A 67 23.54 5.50 1.37
CA ASN A 67 23.27 4.25 0.63
C ASN A 67 24.02 4.17 -0.71
N SER A 68 24.20 5.31 -1.39
CA SER A 68 24.75 5.38 -2.74
C SER A 68 26.25 5.66 -2.75
N PHE A 69 26.75 6.46 -1.80
CA PHE A 69 28.12 6.96 -1.79
C PHE A 69 28.86 6.73 -0.46
N GLY A 70 28.14 6.38 0.61
CA GLY A 70 28.69 6.19 1.94
C GLY A 70 29.04 4.72 2.25
N SER A 71 29.21 4.43 3.53
CA SER A 71 29.36 3.08 4.06
C SER A 71 28.09 2.59 4.75
N GLN A 72 27.96 1.28 4.92
CA GLN A 72 26.85 0.69 5.67
C GLN A 72 26.79 1.23 7.11
N GLU A 73 27.95 1.36 7.78
CA GLU A 73 28.05 1.91 9.13
C GLU A 73 27.54 3.37 9.20
N ALA A 74 27.90 4.20 8.22
CA ALA A 74 27.42 5.57 8.15
C ALA A 74 25.89 5.63 7.93
N LEU A 75 25.36 4.79 7.04
CA LEU A 75 23.93 4.66 6.82
C LEU A 75 23.20 4.24 8.10
N ASP A 76 23.68 3.20 8.78
CA ASP A 76 23.06 2.67 10.00
C ASP A 76 23.02 3.74 11.11
N LYS A 77 24.09 4.54 11.24
CA LYS A 77 24.14 5.68 12.16
C LYS A 77 23.11 6.74 11.79
N VAL A 78 23.01 7.13 10.52
CA VAL A 78 21.99 8.09 10.05
C VAL A 78 20.59 7.56 10.30
N PHE A 79 20.36 6.28 10.05
CA PHE A 79 19.08 5.64 10.25
C PHE A 79 18.68 5.59 11.73
N ALA A 80 19.60 5.19 12.61
CA ALA A 80 19.41 5.20 14.05
C ALA A 80 19.08 6.61 14.57
N ASP A 81 19.85 7.62 14.16
CA ASP A 81 19.61 9.02 14.51
C ASP A 81 18.23 9.51 14.03
N SER A 82 17.83 9.13 12.81
CA SER A 82 16.53 9.51 12.24
C SER A 82 15.36 8.89 13.00
N CYS A 83 15.46 7.62 13.40
CA CYS A 83 14.43 6.92 14.17
C CYS A 83 14.24 7.46 15.59
N GLN A 84 15.22 8.18 16.14
CA GLN A 84 15.10 8.85 17.44
C GLN A 84 14.38 10.20 17.35
N ARG A 85 14.33 10.80 16.16
CA ARG A 85 13.85 12.17 15.95
C ARG A 85 12.56 12.26 15.14
N MET A 86 12.29 11.24 14.33
CA MET A 86 11.12 11.12 13.46
C MET A 86 10.31 9.88 13.82
N ASP A 87 9.11 9.75 13.27
CA ASP A 87 8.33 8.52 13.36
C ASP A 87 9.14 7.32 12.83
N ALA A 88 9.44 6.38 13.72
CA ALA A 88 10.31 5.27 13.40
C ALA A 88 9.71 4.36 12.32
N LEU A 89 8.39 4.17 12.29
CA LEU A 89 7.75 3.33 11.28
C LEU A 89 7.91 3.93 9.87
N LYS A 90 7.68 5.24 9.72
CA LYS A 90 7.93 5.98 8.48
C LYS A 90 9.39 5.90 8.06
N MET A 91 10.34 6.07 8.98
CA MET A 91 11.77 5.92 8.65
C MET A 91 12.11 4.53 8.12
N HIS A 92 11.60 3.46 8.76
CA HIS A 92 11.81 2.09 8.26
C HIS A 92 11.21 1.90 6.87
N MET A 93 10.00 2.42 6.61
CA MET A 93 9.37 2.38 5.29
C MET A 93 10.20 3.10 4.22
N HIS A 94 10.79 4.25 4.56
CA HIS A 94 11.69 4.97 3.65
C HIS A 94 12.97 4.18 3.38
N LEU A 95 13.62 3.67 4.41
CA LEU A 95 14.84 2.86 4.25
C LEU A 95 14.57 1.61 3.39
N LEU A 96 13.45 0.94 3.64
CA LEU A 96 12.99 -0.19 2.84
C LEU A 96 12.87 0.18 1.36
N GLY A 97 12.21 1.31 1.06
CA GLY A 97 12.08 1.80 -0.31
C GLY A 97 13.43 2.15 -0.96
N ILE A 98 14.41 2.63 -0.17
CA ILE A 98 15.77 2.89 -0.65
C ILE A 98 16.45 1.57 -1.03
N TYR A 99 16.44 0.57 -0.15
CA TYR A 99 17.06 -0.73 -0.43
C TYR A 99 16.39 -1.49 -1.58
N MET A 100 15.06 -1.41 -1.69
CA MET A 100 14.34 -1.99 -2.84
C MET A 100 14.77 -1.36 -4.16
N ARG A 101 14.91 -0.02 -4.23
CA ARG A 101 15.34 0.67 -5.46
C ARG A 101 16.80 0.41 -5.82
N SER A 102 17.64 0.16 -4.82
CA SER A 102 19.04 -0.21 -5.00
C SER A 102 19.28 -1.71 -5.07
N GLU A 103 18.22 -2.52 -5.19
CA GLU A 103 18.27 -3.99 -5.34
C GLU A 103 19.06 -4.71 -4.22
N LYS A 104 19.06 -4.13 -3.02
CA LYS A 104 19.73 -4.66 -1.82
C LYS A 104 18.83 -5.65 -1.08
N HIS A 105 18.59 -6.82 -1.69
CA HIS A 105 17.57 -7.79 -1.25
C HIS A 105 17.77 -8.33 0.16
N ASP A 106 19.02 -8.60 0.56
CA ASP A 106 19.34 -9.11 1.90
C ASP A 106 18.97 -8.06 2.97
N GLN A 107 19.34 -6.80 2.73
CA GLN A 107 19.01 -5.69 3.62
C GLN A 107 17.50 -5.40 3.65
N VAL A 108 16.78 -5.58 2.53
CA VAL A 108 15.32 -5.49 2.51
C VAL A 108 14.71 -6.51 3.48
N GLU A 109 15.19 -7.75 3.44
CA GLU A 109 14.73 -8.82 4.31
C GLU A 109 15.02 -8.52 5.79
N GLU A 110 16.24 -8.06 6.11
CA GLU A 110 16.61 -7.65 7.47
C GLU A 110 15.71 -6.53 8.01
N VAL A 111 15.44 -5.50 7.20
CA VAL A 111 14.55 -4.40 7.59
C VAL A 111 13.12 -4.92 7.82
N PHE A 112 12.60 -5.81 6.97
CA PHE A 112 11.29 -6.41 7.21
C PHE A 112 11.24 -7.21 8.50
N GLN A 113 12.24 -8.04 8.80
CA GLN A 113 12.28 -8.79 10.07
C GLN A 113 12.33 -7.86 11.27
N ALA A 114 13.11 -6.77 11.21
CA ALA A 114 13.13 -5.75 12.26
C ALA A 114 11.77 -5.07 12.44
N MET A 115 11.10 -4.72 11.33
CA MET A 115 9.77 -4.11 11.36
C MET A 115 8.71 -5.07 11.90
N LEU A 116 8.73 -6.34 11.51
CA LEU A 116 7.82 -7.37 12.02
C LEU A 116 8.03 -7.66 13.51
N LYS A 117 9.23 -7.40 14.06
CA LYS A 117 9.47 -7.50 15.50
C LYS A 117 8.95 -6.29 16.25
N LYS A 118 9.24 -5.08 15.75
CA LYS A 118 8.95 -3.81 16.43
C LYS A 118 7.52 -3.31 16.24
N PHE A 119 6.94 -3.53 15.07
CA PHE A 119 5.66 -2.96 14.64
C PHE A 119 4.64 -4.06 14.26
N LYS A 120 4.71 -5.23 14.90
CA LYS A 120 3.90 -6.41 14.59
C LYS A 120 2.38 -6.20 14.62
N SER A 121 1.89 -5.21 15.36
CA SER A 121 0.47 -4.85 15.42
C SER A 121 0.01 -4.03 14.21
N HIS A 122 0.92 -3.43 13.45
CA HIS A 122 0.61 -2.58 12.30
C HIS A 122 0.44 -3.42 11.04
N LYS A 123 -0.82 -3.57 10.58
CA LYS A 123 -1.15 -4.29 9.34
C LYS A 123 -0.40 -3.81 8.09
N SER A 124 -0.06 -2.53 8.02
CA SER A 124 0.68 -1.95 6.88
C SER A 124 2.05 -2.59 6.66
N VAL A 125 2.72 -3.03 7.74
CA VAL A 125 4.02 -3.72 7.66
C VAL A 125 3.86 -5.09 7.00
N TRP A 126 2.87 -5.87 7.46
CA TRP A 126 2.58 -7.19 6.90
C TRP A 126 2.18 -7.11 5.42
N LEU A 127 1.35 -6.14 5.07
CA LEU A 127 0.92 -5.91 3.69
C LEU A 127 2.08 -5.52 2.79
N LYS A 128 2.97 -4.63 3.27
CA LYS A 128 4.13 -4.22 2.49
C LYS A 128 5.10 -5.37 2.26
N TYR A 129 5.25 -6.25 3.24
CA TYR A 129 6.09 -7.42 3.10
C TYR A 129 5.48 -8.49 2.20
N ALA A 130 4.16 -8.72 2.30
CA ALA A 130 3.46 -9.60 1.36
C ALA A 130 3.60 -9.11 -0.09
N GLU A 131 3.40 -7.82 -0.33
CA GLU A 131 3.60 -7.20 -1.65
C GLU A 131 5.02 -7.44 -2.17
N TYR A 132 6.04 -7.24 -1.33
CA TYR A 132 7.43 -7.51 -1.71
C TYR A 132 7.66 -8.98 -2.08
N LEU A 133 7.24 -9.92 -1.23
CA LEU A 133 7.43 -11.36 -1.46
C LEU A 133 6.73 -11.82 -2.75
N LEU A 134 5.52 -11.33 -3.02
CA LEU A 134 4.80 -11.65 -4.25
C LEU A 134 5.53 -11.10 -5.48
N ASN A 135 6.05 -9.87 -5.43
CA ASN A 135 6.88 -9.31 -6.51
C ASN A 135 8.17 -10.12 -6.74
N GLN A 136 8.74 -10.69 -5.67
CA GLN A 136 9.89 -11.61 -5.75
C GLN A 136 9.51 -13.05 -6.13
N LYS A 137 8.23 -13.30 -6.47
CA LYS A 137 7.69 -14.63 -6.80
C LYS A 137 7.82 -15.66 -5.67
N GLN A 138 7.98 -15.20 -4.43
CA GLN A 138 8.05 -16.03 -3.23
C GLN A 138 6.65 -16.30 -2.66
N PHE A 139 5.80 -16.94 -3.48
CA PHE A 139 4.38 -17.13 -3.17
C PHE A 139 4.13 -17.94 -1.90
N ALA A 140 4.90 -19.01 -1.67
CA ALA A 140 4.75 -19.85 -0.48
C ALA A 140 5.01 -19.05 0.82
N THR A 141 6.06 -18.24 0.82
CA THR A 141 6.42 -17.38 1.95
C THR A 141 5.38 -16.28 2.17
N ALA A 142 4.92 -15.64 1.11
CA ALA A 142 3.85 -14.63 1.18
C ALA A 142 2.56 -15.20 1.78
N ARG A 143 2.20 -16.44 1.43
CA ARG A 143 1.01 -17.12 1.95
C ARG A 143 1.15 -17.47 3.43
N ALA A 144 2.30 -18.00 3.84
CA ALA A 144 2.58 -18.26 5.26
C ALA A 144 2.58 -16.97 6.11
N LEU A 145 2.82 -15.81 5.49
CA LEU A 145 2.83 -14.52 6.16
C LEU A 145 1.45 -14.11 6.68
N LEU A 146 0.36 -14.44 5.96
CA LEU A 146 -1.00 -14.09 6.37
C LEU A 146 -1.36 -14.70 7.73
N GLU A 147 -1.05 -15.97 7.95
CA GLU A 147 -1.31 -16.65 9.22
C GLU A 147 -0.53 -16.02 10.38
N ARG A 148 0.72 -15.63 10.14
CA ARG A 148 1.55 -14.91 11.12
C ARG A 148 0.99 -13.52 11.43
N ALA A 149 0.49 -12.82 10.41
CA ALA A 149 -0.10 -11.51 10.56
C ALA A 149 -1.37 -11.54 11.41
N LEU A 150 -2.25 -12.53 11.19
CA LEU A 150 -3.49 -12.70 11.97
C LEU A 150 -3.23 -12.99 13.46
N LYS A 151 -2.11 -13.62 13.80
CA LYS A 151 -1.69 -13.83 15.20
C LYS A 151 -1.17 -12.56 15.87
N SER A 152 -0.75 -11.56 15.09
CA SER A 152 -0.06 -10.36 15.59
C SER A 152 -0.91 -9.09 15.56
N VAL A 153 -1.82 -9.00 14.58
CA VAL A 153 -2.69 -7.84 14.34
C VAL A 153 -3.99 -7.98 15.17
N PRO A 154 -4.58 -6.87 15.67
CA PRO A 154 -5.84 -6.90 16.40
C PRO A 154 -7.00 -7.52 15.60
N LYS A 155 -7.91 -8.22 16.29
CA LYS A 155 -9.04 -8.93 15.65
C LYS A 155 -9.95 -8.04 14.79
N HIS A 156 -10.15 -6.78 15.19
CA HIS A 156 -10.99 -5.84 14.43
C HIS A 156 -10.41 -5.48 13.05
N ASP A 157 -9.10 -5.65 12.88
CA ASP A 157 -8.38 -5.42 11.62
C ASP A 157 -8.30 -6.67 10.74
N HIS A 158 -8.70 -7.85 11.23
CA HIS A 158 -8.51 -9.13 10.51
C HIS A 158 -9.23 -9.16 9.17
N VAL A 159 -10.48 -8.71 9.11
CA VAL A 159 -11.25 -8.72 7.85
C VAL A 159 -10.60 -7.80 6.81
N ASP A 160 -10.18 -6.60 7.21
CA ASP A 160 -9.48 -5.66 6.33
C ASP A 160 -8.13 -6.24 5.85
N LEU A 161 -7.36 -6.83 6.77
CA LEU A 161 -6.08 -7.47 6.45
C LEU A 161 -6.26 -8.62 5.44
N ILE A 162 -7.20 -9.54 5.68
CA ILE A 162 -7.47 -10.68 4.80
C ILE A 162 -7.90 -10.19 3.41
N SER A 163 -8.80 -9.20 3.35
CA SER A 163 -9.26 -8.63 2.08
C SER A 163 -8.11 -8.03 1.27
N LYS A 164 -7.18 -7.33 1.92
CA LYS A 164 -6.01 -6.74 1.26
C LYS A 164 -5.00 -7.78 0.80
N PHE A 165 -4.81 -8.88 1.55
CA PHE A 165 -4.05 -10.03 1.06
C PHE A 165 -4.71 -10.68 -0.16
N GLY A 166 -6.04 -10.81 -0.17
CA GLY A 166 -6.79 -11.28 -1.33
C GLY A 166 -6.57 -10.40 -2.56
N ILE A 167 -6.64 -9.07 -2.41
CA ILE A 167 -6.34 -8.11 -3.49
C ILE A 167 -4.90 -8.27 -4.00
N LEU A 168 -3.93 -8.52 -3.11
CA LEU A 168 -2.54 -8.73 -3.51
C LEU A 168 -2.37 -10.02 -4.33
N GLU A 169 -3.02 -11.12 -3.94
CA GLU A 169 -3.03 -12.37 -4.72
C GLU A 169 -3.66 -12.16 -6.11
N PHE A 170 -4.78 -11.43 -6.20
CA PHE A 170 -5.38 -11.07 -7.49
C PHE A 170 -4.44 -10.29 -8.41
N LYS A 171 -3.62 -9.39 -7.86
CA LYS A 171 -2.77 -8.48 -8.66
C LYS A 171 -1.41 -9.06 -9.01
N LEU A 172 -0.80 -9.80 -8.08
CA LEU A 172 0.63 -10.17 -8.14
C LEU A 172 0.85 -11.67 -7.96
N GLY A 173 -0.17 -12.40 -7.49
CA GLY A 173 -0.07 -13.80 -7.13
C GLY A 173 -0.99 -14.66 -7.99
N ASP A 174 -1.80 -15.48 -7.32
CA ASP A 174 -2.70 -16.43 -7.95
C ASP A 174 -4.17 -15.98 -7.80
N VAL A 175 -4.85 -15.81 -8.94
CA VAL A 175 -6.26 -15.41 -9.02
C VAL A 175 -7.16 -16.38 -8.25
N GLU A 176 -6.92 -17.68 -8.35
CA GLU A 176 -7.72 -18.69 -7.64
C GLU A 176 -7.55 -18.61 -6.13
N ARG A 177 -6.37 -18.20 -5.67
CA ARG A 177 -6.13 -17.91 -4.26
C ARG A 177 -6.85 -16.65 -3.81
N GLY A 178 -6.85 -15.61 -4.65
CA GLY A 178 -7.67 -14.42 -4.45
C GLY A 178 -9.14 -14.79 -4.27
N ARG A 179 -9.71 -15.55 -5.20
CA ARG A 179 -11.07 -16.10 -5.14
C ARG A 179 -11.33 -16.88 -3.85
N THR A 180 -10.44 -17.80 -3.49
CA THR A 180 -10.56 -18.60 -2.27
C THR A 180 -10.59 -17.72 -1.00
N ILE A 181 -9.74 -16.69 -0.95
CA ILE A 181 -9.71 -15.75 0.18
C ILE A 181 -11.03 -15.00 0.29
N PHE A 182 -11.53 -14.43 -0.81
CA PHE A 182 -12.78 -13.68 -0.78
C PHE A 182 -14.00 -14.57 -0.51
N GLU A 183 -14.02 -15.79 -1.05
CA GLU A 183 -15.05 -16.80 -0.77
C GLU A 183 -15.16 -17.07 0.74
N ASN A 184 -14.02 -17.26 1.42
CA ASN A 184 -13.98 -17.43 2.86
C ASN A 184 -14.50 -16.20 3.61
N VAL A 185 -14.13 -14.99 3.16
CA VAL A 185 -14.58 -13.73 3.78
C VAL A 185 -16.10 -13.57 3.66
N VAL A 186 -16.66 -13.77 2.47
CA VAL A 186 -18.10 -13.58 2.23
C VAL A 186 -18.94 -14.69 2.84
N THR A 187 -18.41 -15.91 2.94
CA THR A 187 -19.09 -17.00 3.66
C THR A 187 -19.15 -16.73 5.15
N THR A 188 -18.07 -16.21 5.74
CA THR A 188 -18.01 -15.87 7.17
C THR A 188 -18.83 -14.61 7.48
N HIS A 189 -18.85 -13.64 6.57
CA HIS A 189 -19.51 -12.34 6.75
C HIS A 189 -20.42 -11.96 5.56
N PRO A 190 -21.51 -12.70 5.30
CA PRO A 190 -22.31 -12.54 4.08
C PRO A 190 -22.99 -11.18 3.93
N LYS A 191 -23.18 -10.44 5.03
CA LYS A 191 -23.78 -9.10 5.03
C LYS A 191 -22.78 -7.95 4.79
N ARG A 192 -21.48 -8.24 4.67
CA ARG A 192 -20.41 -7.26 4.39
C ARG A 192 -20.38 -6.92 2.90
N VAL A 193 -21.29 -6.04 2.50
CA VAL A 193 -21.44 -5.54 1.12
C VAL A 193 -20.15 -4.95 0.55
N ASP A 194 -19.33 -4.33 1.39
CA ASP A 194 -18.00 -3.84 1.03
C ASP A 194 -17.09 -4.95 0.49
N MET A 195 -17.12 -6.15 1.07
CA MET A 195 -16.28 -7.27 0.63
C MET A 195 -16.74 -7.84 -0.70
N TRP A 196 -18.06 -7.95 -0.91
CA TRP A 196 -18.64 -8.34 -2.20
C TRP A 196 -18.28 -7.36 -3.31
N ASN A 197 -18.38 -6.05 -3.03
CA ASN A 197 -17.98 -5.03 -3.99
C ASN A 197 -16.51 -5.16 -4.38
N ILE A 198 -15.61 -5.32 -3.40
CA ILE A 198 -14.17 -5.47 -3.69
C ILE A 198 -13.92 -6.71 -4.54
N TRP A 199 -14.58 -7.84 -4.25
CA TRP A 199 -14.40 -9.07 -5.03
C TRP A 199 -14.89 -8.88 -6.47
N ILE A 200 -16.10 -8.36 -6.66
CA ILE A 200 -16.61 -8.02 -8.00
C ILE A 200 -15.66 -7.08 -8.74
N ASP A 201 -15.12 -6.06 -8.06
CA ASP A 201 -14.15 -5.13 -8.66
C ASP A 201 -12.83 -5.81 -9.05
N GLN A 202 -12.41 -6.89 -8.37
CA GLN A 202 -11.24 -7.66 -8.79
C GLN A 202 -11.56 -8.56 -10.00
N GLU A 203 -12.72 -9.24 -10.01
CA GLU A 203 -13.13 -10.09 -11.15
C GLU A 203 -13.36 -9.26 -12.42
N LEU A 204 -13.98 -8.07 -12.31
CA LEU A 204 -14.15 -7.14 -13.44
C LEU A 204 -12.82 -6.69 -14.06
N ARG A 205 -11.71 -6.74 -13.32
CA ARG A 205 -10.37 -6.43 -13.87
C ARG A 205 -9.73 -7.61 -14.57
N ILE A 206 -10.12 -8.83 -14.18
CA ILE A 206 -9.69 -10.07 -14.85
C ILE A 206 -10.50 -10.27 -16.13
N ASP A 207 -11.73 -9.74 -16.16
CA ASP A 207 -12.67 -9.82 -17.28
C ASP A 207 -13.15 -11.26 -17.56
N ASP A 208 -13.31 -12.04 -16.49
CA ASP A 208 -13.91 -13.38 -16.54
C ASP A 208 -15.43 -13.27 -16.42
N GLU A 209 -16.11 -13.15 -17.57
CA GLU A 209 -17.55 -12.90 -17.63
C GLU A 209 -18.37 -13.92 -16.84
N ASP A 210 -18.03 -15.21 -16.93
CA ASP A 210 -18.76 -16.28 -16.26
C ASP A 210 -18.61 -16.18 -14.73
N ALA A 211 -17.40 -15.92 -14.25
CA ALA A 211 -17.15 -15.68 -12.83
C ALA A 211 -17.88 -14.43 -12.33
N ILE A 212 -17.89 -13.34 -13.11
CA ILE A 212 -18.57 -12.09 -12.76
C ILE A 212 -20.09 -12.31 -12.68
N ARG A 213 -20.70 -12.97 -13.67
CA ARG A 213 -22.13 -13.30 -13.68
C ARG A 213 -22.50 -14.18 -12.49
N ALA A 214 -21.75 -15.27 -12.26
CA ALA A 214 -21.97 -16.15 -11.12
C ALA A 214 -21.89 -15.40 -9.78
N LEU A 215 -20.96 -14.44 -9.66
CA LEU A 215 -20.81 -13.65 -8.45
C LEU A 215 -21.98 -12.69 -8.24
N PHE A 216 -22.44 -11.99 -9.28
CA PHE A 216 -23.64 -11.16 -9.21
C PHE A 216 -24.90 -11.97 -8.89
N GLU A 217 -25.07 -13.13 -9.52
CA GLU A 217 -26.19 -14.04 -9.25
C GLU A 217 -26.22 -14.47 -7.79
N ARG A 218 -25.06 -14.77 -7.18
CA ARG A 218 -24.98 -15.06 -5.76
C ARG A 218 -25.36 -13.87 -4.90
N VAL A 219 -24.88 -12.67 -5.23
CA VAL A 219 -25.17 -11.46 -4.45
C VAL A 219 -26.66 -11.14 -4.41
N VAL A 220 -27.38 -11.31 -5.53
CA VAL A 220 -28.82 -11.00 -5.59
C VAL A 220 -29.70 -11.97 -4.79
N THR A 221 -29.19 -13.16 -4.45
CA THR A 221 -29.89 -14.08 -3.52
C THR A 221 -29.76 -13.68 -2.05
N LEU A 222 -28.89 -12.70 -1.72
CA LEU A 222 -28.65 -12.30 -0.34
C LEU A 222 -29.81 -11.47 0.22
N ARG A 223 -30.14 -11.74 1.49
CA ARG A 223 -31.12 -10.95 2.25
C ARG A 223 -30.50 -9.64 2.75
N LEU A 224 -30.44 -8.64 1.87
CA LEU A 224 -29.94 -7.29 2.13
C LEU A 224 -31.09 -6.26 2.25
N SER A 225 -30.75 -4.99 2.52
CA SER A 225 -31.73 -3.91 2.44
C SER A 225 -31.93 -3.49 0.98
N THR A 226 -33.13 -3.01 0.63
CA THR A 226 -33.47 -2.59 -0.73
C THR A 226 -32.50 -1.54 -1.28
N LYS A 227 -32.01 -0.62 -0.41
CA LYS A 227 -30.99 0.38 -0.79
C LYS A 227 -29.67 -0.27 -1.22
N LYS A 228 -29.21 -1.29 -0.47
CA LYS A 228 -27.97 -2.02 -0.78
C LYS A 228 -28.14 -2.89 -2.03
N MET A 229 -29.26 -3.59 -2.15
CA MET A 229 -29.52 -4.45 -3.30
C MET A 229 -29.70 -3.66 -4.60
N LYS A 230 -30.34 -2.48 -4.54
CA LYS A 230 -30.44 -1.56 -5.68
C LYS A 230 -29.06 -1.19 -6.26
N HIS A 231 -28.05 -1.04 -5.43
CA HIS A 231 -26.68 -0.78 -5.89
C HIS A 231 -26.12 -1.96 -6.70
N PHE A 232 -26.28 -3.19 -6.22
CA PHE A 232 -25.83 -4.38 -6.95
C PHE A 232 -26.60 -4.62 -8.24
N PHE A 233 -27.93 -4.47 -8.24
CA PHE A 233 -28.71 -4.58 -9.48
C PHE A 233 -28.33 -3.54 -10.53
N LYS A 234 -28.03 -2.30 -10.11
CA LYS A 234 -27.55 -1.26 -11.02
C LYS A 234 -26.22 -1.67 -11.66
N ARG A 235 -25.26 -2.14 -10.85
CA ARG A 235 -23.96 -2.61 -11.34
C ARG A 235 -24.07 -3.82 -12.25
N PHE A 236 -24.92 -4.79 -11.91
CA PHE A 236 -25.13 -5.98 -12.72
C PHE A 236 -25.76 -5.63 -14.07
N LEU A 237 -26.70 -4.68 -14.09
CA LEU A 237 -27.29 -4.17 -15.32
C LEU A 237 -26.29 -3.40 -16.18
N GLU A 238 -25.38 -2.63 -15.56
CA GLU A 238 -24.29 -1.94 -16.27
C GLU A 238 -23.33 -2.96 -16.90
N PHE A 239 -22.93 -4.00 -16.16
CA PHE A 239 -22.13 -5.10 -16.68
C PHE A 239 -22.78 -5.81 -17.88
N GLU A 240 -24.04 -6.24 -17.78
CA GLU A 240 -24.70 -6.94 -18.91
C GLU A 240 -24.91 -6.04 -20.14
N LYS A 241 -24.98 -4.71 -19.94
CA LYS A 241 -24.99 -3.75 -21.06
C LYS A 241 -23.63 -3.60 -21.71
N GLU A 242 -22.56 -3.59 -20.92
CA GLU A 242 -21.20 -3.54 -21.44
C GLU A 242 -20.86 -4.81 -22.25
N GLN A 243 -21.48 -5.94 -21.90
CA GLN A 243 -21.35 -7.22 -22.61
C GLN A 243 -22.36 -7.40 -23.75
N ASP A 244 -23.18 -6.40 -24.08
CA ASP A 244 -24.25 -6.47 -25.10
C ASP A 244 -25.20 -7.68 -24.97
N ASN A 245 -25.41 -8.18 -23.75
CA ASN A 245 -26.24 -9.36 -23.47
C ASN A 245 -27.70 -8.97 -23.18
N ALA A 246 -28.53 -8.93 -24.22
CA ALA A 246 -29.95 -8.57 -24.11
C ALA A 246 -30.74 -9.47 -23.13
N ASP A 247 -30.50 -10.77 -23.17
CA ASP A 247 -31.18 -11.74 -22.29
C ASP A 247 -30.77 -11.55 -20.83
N GLY A 248 -29.48 -11.28 -20.59
CA GLY A 248 -28.95 -10.92 -19.26
C GLY A 248 -29.60 -9.66 -18.71
N ILE A 249 -29.70 -8.60 -19.53
CA ILE A 249 -30.35 -7.33 -19.16
C ILE A 249 -31.80 -7.56 -18.72
N GLU A 250 -32.57 -8.36 -19.47
CA GLU A 250 -33.97 -8.65 -19.13
C GLU A 250 -34.07 -9.48 -17.84
N ARG A 251 -33.21 -10.50 -17.70
CA ARG A 251 -33.14 -11.32 -16.50
C ARG A 251 -32.84 -10.49 -15.25
N VAL A 252 -31.88 -9.57 -15.30
CA VAL A 252 -31.53 -8.66 -14.19
C VAL A 252 -32.72 -7.77 -13.81
N LYS A 253 -33.46 -7.23 -14.79
CA LYS A 253 -34.67 -6.44 -14.53
C LYS A 253 -35.78 -7.25 -13.86
N ASN A 254 -35.95 -8.51 -14.27
CA ASN A 254 -36.94 -9.42 -13.68
C ASN A 254 -36.59 -9.76 -12.23
N LEU A 255 -35.31 -10.08 -11.97
CA LEU A 255 -34.80 -10.33 -10.62
C LEU A 255 -34.98 -9.10 -9.71
N ALA A 256 -34.70 -7.90 -10.21
CA ALA A 256 -34.87 -6.67 -9.44
C ALA A 256 -36.33 -6.39 -9.06
N ARG A 257 -37.29 -6.67 -9.97
CA ARG A 257 -38.72 -6.55 -9.69
C ARG A 257 -39.17 -7.55 -8.62
N ALA A 258 -38.85 -8.82 -8.81
CA ALA A 258 -39.17 -9.88 -7.86
C ALA A 258 -38.62 -9.59 -6.45
N TYR A 259 -37.39 -9.06 -6.35
CA TYR A 259 -36.78 -8.72 -5.06
C TYR A 259 -37.54 -7.60 -4.31
N VAL A 260 -38.07 -6.62 -5.04
CA VAL A 260 -38.84 -5.51 -4.44
C VAL A 260 -40.22 -6.00 -3.99
N GLU A 261 -40.85 -6.88 -4.78
CA GLU A 261 -42.14 -7.50 -4.45
C GLU A 261 -42.03 -8.39 -3.20
N GLU A 262 -41.01 -9.25 -3.11
CA GLU A 262 -40.76 -10.09 -1.92
C GLU A 262 -40.54 -9.26 -0.65
N LYS A 263 -39.91 -8.08 -0.77
CA LYS A 263 -39.66 -7.17 0.36
C LYS A 263 -40.88 -6.35 0.79
N ALA A 264 -41.88 -6.22 -0.08
CA ALA A 264 -43.10 -5.45 0.16
C ALA A 264 -44.24 -6.30 0.73
N ALA A 265 -44.17 -7.63 0.57
CA ALA A 265 -45.03 -8.63 1.21
C ALA A 265 -44.59 -8.91 2.66
#